data_AF-A0A924ITE9-F1
#
_entry.id   AF-A0A924ITE9-F1
#
_cell.length_a   1.000
_cell.length_b   1.000
_cell.length_c   1.000
_cell.angle_alpha   90.00
_cell.angle_beta   90.00
_cell.angle_gamma   90.00
#
_symmetry.space_group_name_H-M   'P 1'
#
loop_
_entity.id
_entity.type
_entity.pdbx_description
1 polymer ?
#
loop_
_entity_poly.entity_id
_entity_poly.type
_entity_poly.pdbx_seq_one_letter_code
_entity_poly.pdbx_strand_id
1 'polypeptide(L)'
;LDYPDYPDYPDTSDGTHYTYRIEDGANGGSPVPDYPPSSLAFEGGYAPANPAKTAWSAGRSGSKKSPSGIGSSSTPRRVTGRMLPASREDRVLRLLLTQADSWDRLNAQEHQVLLALPTPHGPLFVWLESQLHEHGPQPWAALREGLRGHANERHAVMQINQMMDGVQPDWNEVRSILTQLLTLKRDAEITELAARAHEDPAAMQRLRELMAQATKKSSA
;
A
#
# COMPACT_ATOMS: atom_id res chain seq x y z
N LEU A 1 9.47 52.78 16.89
CA LEU A 1 8.77 52.09 15.78
C LEU A 1 9.72 52.14 14.62
N ASP A 2 10.50 51.07 14.48
CA ASP A 2 11.65 50.97 13.58
C ASP A 2 11.22 50.03 12.45
N TYR A 3 11.15 50.57 11.23
CA TYR A 3 10.73 49.84 10.04
C TYR A 3 12.00 49.31 9.36
N PRO A 4 12.15 48.00 9.10
CA PRO A 4 13.31 47.52 8.38
C PRO A 4 13.19 47.84 6.89
N ASP A 5 14.32 48.30 6.38
CA ASP A 5 14.67 48.65 5.01
C ASP A 5 14.37 47.49 4.04
N TYR A 6 13.59 47.76 2.99
CA TYR A 6 13.28 46.80 1.93
C TYR A 6 14.31 46.93 0.80
N PRO A 7 14.94 45.84 0.34
CA PRO A 7 15.84 45.91 -0.80
C PRO A 7 15.09 46.19 -2.10
N ASP A 8 15.70 47.08 -2.88
CA ASP A 8 15.34 47.57 -4.20
C ASP A 8 15.16 46.42 -5.20
N TYR A 9 13.97 46.32 -5.82
CA TYR A 9 13.70 45.37 -6.89
C TYR A 9 14.02 46.03 -8.24
N PRO A 10 14.81 45.39 -9.12
CA PRO A 10 15.10 45.96 -10.43
C PRO A 10 13.84 46.01 -11.32
N ASP A 11 13.62 47.20 -11.85
CA ASP A 11 12.70 47.57 -12.92
C ASP A 11 12.82 46.60 -14.11
N THR A 12 11.74 45.87 -14.39
CA THR A 12 11.57 45.16 -15.65
C THR A 12 10.34 45.71 -16.32
N SER A 13 10.54 46.79 -17.05
CA SER A 13 9.65 47.24 -18.11
C SER A 13 9.63 46.20 -19.23
N ASP A 14 8.61 45.33 -19.24
CA ASP A 14 8.13 44.76 -20.50
C ASP A 14 6.60 44.74 -20.51
N GLY A 15 6.06 45.45 -21.48
CA GLY A 15 4.65 45.83 -21.53
C GLY A 15 3.81 44.78 -22.23
N THR A 16 2.76 44.30 -21.55
CA THR A 16 1.52 43.91 -22.21
C THR A 16 0.31 44.39 -21.40
N HIS A 17 -0.44 45.32 -21.99
CA HIS A 17 -1.69 45.87 -21.47
C HIS A 17 -2.78 44.79 -21.41
N TYR A 18 -3.33 44.51 -20.23
CA TYR A 18 -4.70 44.00 -20.10
C TYR A 18 -5.57 45.10 -19.53
N THR A 19 -6.42 45.69 -20.39
CA THR A 19 -7.43 46.64 -19.97
C THR A 19 -8.64 45.87 -19.45
N TYR A 20 -9.00 46.10 -18.18
CA TYR A 20 -10.34 45.75 -17.69
C TYR A 20 -11.30 46.85 -18.13
N ARG A 21 -12.18 46.52 -19.09
CA ARG A 21 -13.31 47.36 -19.47
C ARG A 21 -14.51 46.95 -18.62
N ILE A 22 -14.91 47.84 -17.72
CA ILE A 22 -16.20 47.81 -17.03
C ILE A 22 -17.21 48.48 -17.97
N GLU A 23 -18.29 47.79 -18.32
CA GLU A 23 -19.52 48.41 -18.81
C GLU A 23 -20.68 47.94 -17.92
N ASP A 24 -21.18 48.88 -17.13
CA ASP A 24 -22.50 48.87 -16.51
C ASP A 24 -23.59 49.00 -17.58
N GLY A 25 -24.69 48.25 -17.45
CA GLY A 25 -25.86 48.43 -18.32
C GLY A 25 -26.93 47.35 -18.17
N ALA A 26 -27.89 47.62 -17.30
CA ALA A 26 -28.96 46.77 -16.82
C ALA A 26 -30.00 46.23 -17.84
N ASN A 27 -30.76 45.24 -17.33
CA ASN A 27 -32.17 44.85 -17.59
C ASN A 27 -32.41 43.77 -18.67
N GLY A 28 -33.11 42.66 -18.42
CA GLY A 28 -33.80 42.14 -17.24
C GLY A 28 -34.40 40.75 -17.56
N GLY A 29 -34.96 40.06 -16.55
CA GLY A 29 -35.89 38.94 -16.72
C GLY A 29 -35.35 37.54 -16.39
N SER A 30 -35.64 37.05 -15.18
CA SER A 30 -35.85 35.61 -14.90
C SER A 30 -37.33 35.25 -15.17
N PRO A 31 -37.83 33.99 -15.08
CA PRO A 31 -37.17 32.70 -14.80
C PRO A 31 -37.60 31.52 -15.75
N VAL A 32 -37.03 30.34 -15.47
CA VAL A 32 -37.21 28.94 -15.98
C VAL A 32 -38.44 28.53 -16.83
N PRO A 33 -38.32 27.45 -17.65
CA PRO A 33 -38.92 26.18 -17.20
C PRO A 33 -38.22 24.85 -17.61
N ASP A 34 -38.61 23.82 -16.86
CA ASP A 34 -38.40 22.38 -17.00
C ASP A 34 -38.90 21.76 -18.33
N TYR A 35 -38.21 20.68 -18.73
CA TYR A 35 -38.49 19.55 -19.66
C TYR A 35 -39.91 19.40 -20.27
N PRO A 36 -40.08 18.87 -21.51
CA PRO A 36 -39.55 17.54 -21.93
C PRO A 36 -39.10 17.41 -23.41
N PRO A 37 -38.39 16.34 -23.82
CA PRO A 37 -38.11 16.09 -25.24
C PRO A 37 -39.20 15.18 -25.84
N SER A 38 -39.84 15.61 -26.93
CA SER A 38 -40.64 14.75 -27.79
C SER A 38 -40.27 14.98 -29.26
N SER A 39 -39.47 14.04 -29.76
CA SER A 39 -39.61 13.29 -31.03
C SER A 39 -39.85 14.00 -32.38
N LEU A 40 -39.15 13.44 -33.39
CA LEU A 40 -39.37 13.47 -34.86
C LEU A 40 -38.66 14.62 -35.59
N ALA A 41 -37.90 14.43 -36.68
CA ALA A 41 -37.55 13.26 -37.48
C ALA A 41 -36.38 13.59 -38.45
N PHE A 42 -35.75 12.52 -38.96
CA PHE A 42 -35.04 12.41 -40.26
C PHE A 42 -33.67 13.12 -40.39
N GLU A 43 -32.60 12.56 -40.99
CA GLU A 43 -32.45 11.45 -41.95
C GLU A 43 -30.95 11.05 -42.08
N GLY A 44 -30.67 9.78 -42.42
CA GLY A 44 -29.37 9.27 -42.91
C GLY A 44 -28.44 8.68 -41.83
N GLY A 45 -28.46 7.36 -41.57
CA GLY A 45 -27.69 6.34 -42.30
C GLY A 45 -26.21 6.44 -41.90
N TYR A 46 -25.56 5.54 -41.15
CA TYR A 46 -25.45 4.09 -41.30
C TYR A 46 -25.10 3.41 -39.95
N ALA A 47 -25.95 2.48 -39.51
CA ALA A 47 -25.58 1.20 -38.89
C ALA A 47 -26.88 0.40 -38.71
N PRO A 48 -26.86 -0.91 -38.98
CA PRO A 48 -27.43 -1.74 -37.92
C PRO A 48 -26.72 -3.08 -37.70
N ALA A 49 -26.69 -3.38 -36.39
CA ALA A 49 -27.09 -4.65 -35.79
C ALA A 49 -26.26 -5.91 -36.02
N ASN A 50 -25.68 -6.33 -34.89
CA ASN A 50 -25.52 -7.70 -34.45
C ASN A 50 -26.77 -8.57 -34.74
N PRO A 51 -26.63 -9.74 -35.39
CA PRO A 51 -27.58 -10.82 -35.24
C PRO A 51 -26.95 -12.00 -34.48
N ALA A 52 -27.69 -12.47 -33.49
CA ALA A 52 -27.44 -13.73 -32.83
C ALA A 52 -27.65 -14.94 -33.79
N LYS A 53 -26.92 -16.03 -33.47
CA LYS A 53 -27.21 -17.47 -33.71
C LYS A 53 -26.83 -18.10 -35.07
N THR A 54 -25.85 -19.02 -35.00
CA THR A 54 -25.74 -20.24 -35.85
C THR A 54 -24.97 -21.28 -35.02
N ALA A 55 -25.58 -22.27 -34.35
CA ALA A 55 -26.19 -23.51 -34.87
C ALA A 55 -25.22 -24.37 -35.70
N TRP A 56 -24.56 -25.35 -35.06
CA TRP A 56 -23.98 -26.53 -35.74
C TRP A 56 -24.57 -27.80 -35.13
N SER A 57 -25.43 -28.39 -35.95
CA SER A 57 -25.77 -29.81 -36.14
C SER A 57 -26.07 -30.72 -34.93
N ALA A 58 -27.35 -31.12 -34.90
CA ALA A 58 -27.83 -32.36 -34.32
C ALA A 58 -27.28 -33.58 -35.05
N GLY A 59 -26.67 -34.50 -34.29
CA GLY A 59 -26.51 -35.91 -34.66
C GLY A 59 -27.28 -36.75 -33.64
N ARG A 60 -28.45 -37.28 -34.05
CA ARG A 60 -29.28 -38.19 -33.26
C ARG A 60 -29.14 -39.61 -33.82
N SER A 61 -28.59 -40.52 -33.02
CA SER A 61 -28.80 -41.98 -33.03
C SER A 61 -27.86 -42.55 -31.95
N GLY A 62 -28.21 -43.40 -31.00
CA GLY A 62 -29.43 -44.14 -30.70
C GLY A 62 -29.23 -44.80 -29.33
N SER A 63 -30.34 -45.14 -28.69
CA SER A 63 -30.47 -45.72 -27.36
C SER A 63 -29.67 -47.01 -27.13
N LYS A 64 -29.06 -47.19 -25.95
CA LYS A 64 -29.10 -48.43 -25.14
C LYS A 64 -28.99 -48.12 -23.64
N LYS A 65 -29.80 -48.85 -22.85
CA LYS A 65 -29.96 -48.77 -21.38
C LYS A 65 -28.94 -49.65 -20.64
N SER A 66 -28.70 -49.24 -19.39
CA SER A 66 -28.34 -50.00 -18.17
C SER A 66 -26.88 -50.44 -17.96
N PRO A 67 -26.47 -50.76 -16.71
CA PRO A 67 -26.75 -50.09 -15.42
C PRO A 67 -25.49 -49.94 -14.52
N SER A 68 -25.61 -49.15 -13.45
CA SER A 68 -24.84 -49.24 -12.17
C SER A 68 -23.31 -49.19 -12.21
N GLY A 69 -22.71 -48.13 -11.62
CA GLY A 69 -21.32 -48.21 -11.18
C GLY A 69 -20.66 -46.87 -10.84
N ILE A 70 -20.36 -46.71 -9.55
CA ILE A 70 -19.35 -45.79 -8.97
C ILE A 70 -19.69 -44.30 -9.10
N GLY A 71 -20.30 -43.78 -8.03
CA GLY A 71 -20.30 -42.35 -7.74
C GLY A 71 -18.85 -41.87 -7.71
N SER A 72 -18.50 -41.10 -8.74
CA SER A 72 -17.29 -40.28 -8.77
C SER A 72 -17.39 -39.31 -7.61
N SER A 73 -16.83 -39.69 -6.47
CA SER A 73 -16.46 -38.75 -5.43
C SER A 73 -15.46 -37.80 -6.06
N SER A 74 -15.96 -36.65 -6.52
CA SER A 74 -15.15 -35.49 -6.82
C SER A 74 -14.41 -35.15 -5.54
N THR A 75 -13.22 -35.71 -5.38
CA THR A 75 -12.30 -35.27 -4.36
C THR A 75 -12.04 -33.80 -4.69
N PRO A 76 -12.26 -32.86 -3.74
CA PRO A 76 -11.92 -31.48 -4.00
C PRO A 76 -10.43 -31.47 -4.28
N ARG A 77 -10.09 -31.23 -5.55
CA ARG A 77 -8.73 -30.99 -5.99
C ARG A 77 -8.24 -29.87 -5.08
N ARG A 78 -7.32 -30.19 -4.16
CA ARG A 78 -6.67 -29.19 -3.31
C ARG A 78 -6.06 -28.22 -4.31
N VAL A 79 -6.72 -27.08 -4.48
CA VAL A 79 -6.11 -25.92 -5.07
C VAL A 79 -4.95 -25.67 -4.14
N THR A 80 -3.76 -26.04 -4.60
CA THR A 80 -2.51 -25.51 -4.06
C THR A 80 -2.72 -24.01 -4.11
N GLY A 81 -3.12 -23.46 -2.96
CA GLY A 81 -3.36 -22.04 -2.80
C GLY A 81 -2.11 -21.39 -3.33
N ARG A 82 -2.29 -20.51 -4.32
CA ARG A 82 -1.24 -19.59 -4.72
C ARG A 82 -0.77 -18.97 -3.41
N MET A 83 0.39 -19.41 -2.92
CA MET A 83 0.95 -18.87 -1.69
C MET A 83 1.07 -17.38 -1.98
N LEU A 84 0.27 -16.59 -1.26
CA LEU A 84 0.38 -15.14 -1.36
C LEU A 84 1.86 -14.85 -1.09
N PRO A 85 2.54 -14.04 -1.93
CA PRO A 85 3.92 -13.70 -1.65
C PRO A 85 3.98 -13.21 -0.20
N ALA A 86 4.83 -13.87 0.60
CA ALA A 86 4.99 -13.55 2.01
C ALA A 86 5.13 -12.04 2.19
N SER A 87 4.50 -11.48 3.22
CA SER A 87 4.56 -10.04 3.43
C SER A 87 6.02 -9.59 3.57
N ARG A 88 6.29 -8.31 3.32
CA ARG A 88 7.66 -7.78 3.40
C ARG A 88 8.22 -7.97 4.81
N GLU A 89 7.39 -7.73 5.80
CA GLU A 89 7.67 -7.89 7.22
C GLU A 89 7.95 -9.36 7.59
N ASP A 90 7.27 -10.31 6.93
CA ASP A 90 7.53 -11.75 7.09
C ASP A 90 8.95 -12.15 6.67
N ARG A 91 9.52 -11.48 5.65
CA ARG A 91 10.90 -11.75 5.23
C ARG A 91 11.90 -11.31 6.28
N VAL A 92 11.67 -10.14 6.88
CA VAL A 92 12.50 -9.64 7.98
C VAL A 92 12.39 -10.57 9.20
N LEU A 93 11.16 -10.99 9.53
CA LEU A 93 10.90 -11.92 10.63
C LEU A 93 11.61 -13.26 10.43
N ARG A 94 11.50 -13.86 9.23
CA ARG A 94 12.20 -15.12 8.91
C ARG A 94 13.70 -14.99 9.04
N LEU A 95 14.27 -13.89 8.56
CA LEU A 95 15.70 -13.63 8.69
C LEU A 95 16.09 -13.59 10.17
N LEU A 96 15.43 -12.76 10.98
CA LEU A 96 15.80 -12.55 12.38
C LEU A 96 15.53 -13.79 13.27
N LEU A 97 14.56 -14.63 12.94
CA LEU A 97 14.31 -15.90 13.66
C LEU A 97 15.31 -17.01 13.30
N THR A 98 15.96 -16.92 12.13
CA THR A 98 16.97 -17.90 11.69
C THR A 98 18.41 -17.45 11.94
N GLN A 99 18.63 -16.14 11.98
CA GLN A 99 19.91 -15.47 12.23
C GLN A 99 19.71 -14.48 13.38
N ALA A 100 19.50 -14.96 14.60
CA ALA A 100 19.18 -14.10 15.74
C ALA A 100 20.32 -13.12 16.10
N ASP A 101 21.56 -13.51 15.83
CA ASP A 101 22.78 -12.71 15.95
C ASP A 101 22.76 -11.44 15.10
N SER A 102 21.95 -11.45 14.05
CA SER A 102 21.87 -10.34 13.11
C SER A 102 20.99 -9.17 13.58
N TRP A 103 20.33 -9.31 14.73
CA TRP A 103 19.58 -8.24 15.38
C TRP A 103 20.43 -6.99 15.65
N ASP A 104 21.70 -7.17 15.99
CA ASP A 104 22.65 -6.07 16.28
C ASP A 104 23.07 -5.29 15.04
N ARG A 105 22.76 -5.79 13.82
CA ARG A 105 22.99 -5.05 12.57
C ARG A 105 21.97 -3.95 12.33
N LEU A 106 20.85 -3.98 13.05
CA LEU A 106 19.81 -2.98 12.94
C LEU A 106 20.23 -1.71 13.68
N ASN A 107 19.94 -0.56 13.09
CA ASN A 107 20.09 0.71 13.79
C ASN A 107 18.86 0.99 14.68
N ALA A 108 18.97 1.99 15.56
CA ALA A 108 17.90 2.33 16.50
C ALA A 108 16.56 2.68 15.82
N GLN A 109 16.56 3.33 14.65
CA GLN A 109 15.32 3.64 13.94
C GLN A 109 14.66 2.38 13.38
N GLU A 110 15.46 1.42 12.90
CA GLU A 110 15.01 0.14 12.39
C GLU A 110 14.43 -0.73 13.50
N HIS A 111 15.06 -0.77 14.68
CA HIS A 111 14.45 -1.41 15.86
C HIS A 111 13.09 -0.80 16.16
N GLN A 112 13.03 0.53 16.28
CA GLN A 112 11.79 1.23 16.62
C GLN A 112 10.68 1.01 15.60
N VAL A 113 10.97 0.94 14.30
CA VAL A 113 9.92 0.67 13.30
C VAL A 113 9.43 -0.77 13.37
N LEU A 114 10.32 -1.75 13.60
CA LEU A 114 9.94 -3.15 13.71
C LEU A 114 9.09 -3.42 14.96
N LEU A 115 9.49 -2.86 16.11
CA LEU A 115 8.76 -3.01 17.37
C LEU A 115 7.37 -2.36 17.33
N ALA A 116 7.20 -1.32 16.51
CA ALA A 116 5.93 -0.60 16.34
C ALA A 116 5.00 -1.21 15.27
N LEU A 117 5.39 -2.30 14.60
CA LEU A 117 4.54 -2.93 13.59
C LEU A 117 3.25 -3.49 14.21
N PRO A 118 2.15 -3.56 13.45
CA PRO A 118 0.93 -4.20 13.92
C PRO A 118 1.14 -5.71 14.19
N THR A 119 0.19 -6.31 14.89
CA THR A 119 0.10 -7.77 15.01
C THR A 119 -0.01 -8.37 13.61
N PRO A 120 0.74 -9.44 13.27
CA PRO A 120 1.51 -10.31 14.18
C PRO A 120 2.97 -9.89 14.46
N HIS A 121 3.53 -8.96 13.69
CA HIS A 121 4.98 -8.73 13.65
C HIS A 121 5.53 -7.97 14.86
N GLY A 122 4.94 -6.83 15.24
CA GLY A 122 5.46 -6.02 16.34
C GLY A 122 5.63 -6.80 17.64
N PRO A 123 4.59 -7.50 18.14
CA PRO A 123 4.72 -8.32 19.34
C PRO A 123 5.77 -9.43 19.23
N LEU A 124 5.98 -10.01 18.04
CA LEU A 124 7.03 -11.01 17.82
C LEU A 124 8.43 -10.39 17.88
N PHE A 125 8.62 -9.17 17.38
CA PHE A 125 9.89 -8.46 17.47
C PHE A 125 10.19 -8.00 18.89
N VAL A 126 9.19 -7.53 19.63
CA VAL A 126 9.32 -7.20 21.06
C VAL A 126 9.72 -8.43 21.86
N TRP A 127 9.05 -9.56 21.60
CA TRP A 127 9.41 -10.83 22.22
C TRP A 127 10.85 -11.25 21.85
N LEU A 128 11.24 -11.17 20.58
CA LEU A 128 12.57 -11.55 20.14
C LEU A 128 13.67 -10.70 20.79
N GLU A 129 13.45 -9.38 20.90
CA GLU A 129 14.36 -8.47 21.62
C GLU A 129 14.56 -8.89 23.08
N SER A 130 13.48 -9.27 23.78
CA SER A 130 13.56 -9.78 25.15
C SER A 130 14.38 -11.06 25.25
N GLN A 131 14.20 -12.01 24.32
CA GLN A 131 14.97 -13.25 24.29
C GLN A 131 16.46 -12.99 24.06
N LEU A 132 16.79 -12.07 23.16
CA LEU A 132 18.17 -11.67 22.88
C LEU A 132 18.82 -10.98 24.08
N HIS A 133 18.07 -10.15 24.81
CA HIS A 133 18.58 -9.49 26.00
C HIS A 133 18.86 -10.47 27.14
N GLU A 134 17.97 -11.45 27.35
CA GLU A 134 18.05 -12.40 28.47
C GLU A 134 18.98 -13.59 28.20
N HIS A 135 19.01 -14.08 26.97
CA HIS A 135 19.69 -15.33 26.61
C HIS A 135 20.76 -15.17 25.54
N GLY A 136 20.88 -13.99 24.93
CA GLY A 136 21.70 -13.78 23.75
C GLY A 136 21.14 -14.46 22.49
N PRO A 137 21.91 -14.47 21.39
CA PRO A 137 21.52 -15.14 20.15
C PRO A 137 21.32 -16.65 20.34
N GLN A 138 20.15 -17.15 19.94
CA GLN A 138 19.78 -18.55 20.06
C GLN A 138 19.33 -19.14 18.73
N PRO A 139 19.51 -20.46 18.51
CA PRO A 139 18.99 -21.13 17.32
C PRO A 139 17.47 -21.18 17.33
N TRP A 140 16.87 -21.27 16.14
CA TRP A 140 15.41 -21.36 15.98
C TRP A 140 14.75 -22.43 16.87
N ALA A 141 15.40 -23.59 17.09
CA ALA A 141 14.85 -24.64 17.94
C ALA A 141 14.59 -24.18 19.38
N ALA A 142 15.47 -23.34 19.95
CA ALA A 142 15.31 -22.77 21.28
C ALA A 142 14.29 -21.63 21.28
N LEU A 143 14.35 -20.73 20.29
CA LEU A 143 13.36 -19.66 20.13
C LEU A 143 11.93 -20.20 19.98
N ARG A 144 11.76 -21.29 19.24
CA ARG A 144 10.47 -21.97 19.08
C ARG A 144 9.95 -22.54 20.41
N GLU A 145 10.83 -23.00 21.29
CA GLU A 145 10.43 -23.43 22.63
C GLU A 145 9.96 -22.25 23.47
N GLY A 146 10.69 -21.13 23.44
CA GLY A 146 10.31 -19.89 24.13
C GLY A 146 9.03 -19.24 23.61
N LEU A 147 8.65 -19.51 22.36
CA LEU A 147 7.39 -19.05 21.76
C LEU A 147 6.15 -19.80 22.25
N ARG A 148 6.30 -20.95 22.94
CA ARG A 148 5.14 -21.76 23.32
C ARG A 148 4.16 -20.98 24.20
N GLY A 149 2.90 -20.93 23.78
CA GLY A 149 1.85 -20.19 24.48
C GLY A 149 1.80 -18.70 24.15
N HIS A 150 2.72 -18.18 23.32
CA HIS A 150 2.66 -16.81 22.82
C HIS A 150 1.51 -16.66 21.81
N ALA A 151 0.80 -15.52 21.82
CA ALA A 151 -0.36 -15.28 20.95
C ALA A 151 -0.05 -15.45 19.46
N ASN A 152 1.17 -15.11 19.05
CA ASN A 152 1.63 -15.18 17.66
C ASN A 152 2.56 -16.38 17.37
N GLU A 153 2.62 -17.38 18.26
CA GLU A 153 3.44 -18.60 18.09
C GLU A 153 3.21 -19.26 16.72
N ARG A 154 1.94 -19.50 16.38
CA ARG A 154 1.54 -20.16 15.13
C ARG A 154 2.05 -19.42 13.90
N HIS A 155 2.05 -18.08 13.95
CA HIS A 155 2.53 -17.26 12.85
C HIS A 155 4.03 -17.44 12.65
N ALA A 156 4.83 -17.32 13.72
CA ALA A 156 6.28 -17.51 13.64
C ALA A 156 6.66 -18.90 13.13
N VAL A 157 6.01 -19.96 13.64
CA VAL A 157 6.25 -21.34 13.18
C VAL A 157 5.88 -21.52 11.71
N MET A 158 4.73 -20.96 11.28
CA MET A 158 4.31 -20.99 9.89
C MET A 158 5.36 -20.32 8.99
N GLN A 159 5.90 -19.18 9.39
CA GLN A 159 6.90 -18.46 8.59
C GLN A 159 8.16 -19.28 8.36
N ILE A 160 8.69 -19.95 9.40
CA ILE A 160 9.86 -20.83 9.23
C ILE A 160 9.53 -22.05 8.36
N ASN A 161 8.36 -22.68 8.54
CA ASN A 161 7.96 -23.84 7.73
C ASN A 161 7.73 -23.51 6.24
N GLN A 162 7.47 -22.24 5.90
CA GLN A 162 7.31 -21.78 4.52
C GLN A 162 8.63 -21.40 3.85
N MET A 163 9.76 -21.47 4.56
CA MET A 163 11.07 -21.28 3.94
C MET A 163 11.36 -22.45 3.00
N MET A 164 11.67 -22.14 1.74
CA MET A 164 12.09 -23.16 0.77
C MET A 164 13.50 -23.61 1.09
N ASP A 165 13.73 -24.93 1.12
CA ASP A 165 15.05 -25.49 1.34
C ASP A 165 16.07 -24.93 0.34
N GLY A 166 17.19 -24.42 0.85
CA GLY A 166 18.26 -23.82 0.06
C GLY A 166 18.10 -22.33 -0.28
N VAL A 167 16.94 -21.71 -0.01
CA VAL A 167 16.78 -20.25 -0.14
C VAL A 167 17.14 -19.58 1.18
N GLN A 168 18.31 -18.94 1.19
CA GLN A 168 18.76 -18.17 2.35
C GLN A 168 18.14 -16.76 2.34
N PRO A 169 17.83 -16.19 3.52
CA PRO A 169 17.42 -14.80 3.63
C PRO A 169 18.50 -13.84 3.10
N ASP A 170 18.11 -12.94 2.19
CA ASP A 170 19.02 -11.93 1.64
C ASP A 170 18.95 -10.63 2.44
N TRP A 171 20.11 -10.20 2.94
CA TRP A 171 20.26 -8.95 3.66
C TRP A 171 19.99 -7.71 2.81
N ASN A 172 20.28 -7.74 1.50
CA ASN A 172 20.00 -6.63 0.61
C ASN A 172 18.48 -6.41 0.48
N GLU A 173 17.72 -7.50 0.37
CA GLU A 173 16.26 -7.45 0.37
C GLU A 173 15.73 -6.90 1.70
N VAL A 174 16.24 -7.39 2.84
CA VAL A 174 15.84 -6.88 4.16
C VAL A 174 16.16 -5.40 4.34
N ARG A 175 17.31 -4.92 3.86
CA ARG A 175 17.65 -3.48 3.88
C ARG A 175 16.67 -2.66 3.05
N SER A 176 16.29 -3.14 1.87
CA SER A 176 15.29 -2.47 1.02
C SER A 176 13.93 -2.39 1.73
N ILE A 177 13.50 -3.48 2.39
CA ILE A 177 12.25 -3.53 3.15
C ILE A 177 12.27 -2.55 4.32
N LEU A 178 13.35 -2.51 5.10
CA LEU A 178 13.47 -1.59 6.24
C LEU A 178 13.51 -0.13 5.79
N THR A 179 14.20 0.17 4.70
CA THR A 179 14.19 1.50 4.09
C THR A 179 12.77 1.90 3.72
N GLN A 180 12.00 1.00 3.11
CA GLN A 180 10.61 1.25 2.77
C GLN A 180 9.71 1.45 4.01
N LEU A 181 9.87 0.64 5.06
CA LEU A 181 9.12 0.79 6.31
C LEU A 181 9.39 2.14 6.97
N LEU A 182 10.65 2.59 6.99
CA LEU A 182 11.02 3.90 7.52
C LEU A 182 10.44 5.05 6.69
N THR A 183 10.42 4.92 5.35
CA THR A 183 9.77 5.90 4.47
C THR A 183 8.27 5.96 4.76
N LEU A 184 7.58 4.83 4.83
CA LEU A 184 6.15 4.78 5.15
C LEU A 184 5.84 5.40 6.52
N LYS A 185 6.67 5.14 7.53
CA LYS A 185 6.54 5.78 8.85
C LYS A 185 6.68 7.30 8.77
N ARG A 186 7.66 7.81 8.02
CA ARG A 186 7.85 9.26 7.82
C ARG A 186 6.66 9.87 7.08
N ASP A 187 6.18 9.23 6.03
CA ASP A 187 5.04 9.72 5.25
C ASP A 187 3.75 9.78 6.09
N ALA A 188 3.56 8.80 6.97
CA ALA A 188 2.46 8.80 7.94
C ALA A 188 2.60 9.96 8.94
N GLU A 189 3.80 10.20 9.50
CA GLU A 189 4.05 11.33 10.41
C GLU A 189 3.81 12.68 9.72
N ILE A 190 4.27 12.83 8.47
CA ILE A 190 4.03 14.02 7.64
C ILE A 190 2.52 14.23 7.42
N THR A 191 1.79 13.18 7.09
CA THR A 191 0.35 13.24 6.84
C THR A 191 -0.42 13.64 8.11
N GLU A 192 -0.05 13.07 9.27
CA GLU A 192 -0.65 13.42 10.56
C GLU A 192 -0.37 14.88 10.94
N LEU A 193 0.87 15.34 10.76
CA LEU A 193 1.25 16.73 11.04
C LEU A 193 0.55 17.71 10.08
N ALA A 194 0.47 17.39 8.79
CA ALA A 194 -0.22 18.21 7.81
C ALA A 194 -1.72 18.34 8.13
N ALA A 195 -2.35 17.26 8.61
CA ALA A 195 -3.76 17.28 9.03
C ALA A 195 -4.02 18.15 10.27
N ARG A 196 -3.00 18.44 11.09
CA ARG A 196 -3.10 19.33 12.27
C ARG A 196 -2.50 20.72 12.04
N ALA A 197 -1.82 20.94 10.92
CA ALA A 197 -1.03 22.14 10.67
C ALA A 197 -1.87 23.43 10.60
N HIS A 198 -3.16 23.33 10.30
CA HIS A 198 -4.06 24.49 10.30
C HIS A 198 -4.45 24.97 11.70
N GLU A 199 -4.38 24.09 12.71
CA GLU A 199 -4.76 24.38 14.09
C GLU A 199 -3.56 24.49 15.05
N ASP A 200 -2.42 23.86 14.70
CA ASP A 200 -1.24 23.80 15.56
C ASP A 200 0.01 24.39 14.87
N PRO A 201 0.46 25.60 15.28
CA PRO A 201 1.70 26.20 14.79
C PRO A 201 2.95 25.35 15.04
N ALA A 202 2.97 24.54 16.11
CA ALA A 202 4.09 23.64 16.40
C ALA A 202 4.11 22.45 15.42
N ALA A 203 2.94 21.91 15.05
CA ALA A 203 2.83 20.89 14.00
C ALA A 203 3.32 21.44 12.65
N MET A 204 2.96 22.68 12.30
CA MET A 204 3.46 23.33 11.07
C MET A 204 4.98 23.51 11.08
N GLN A 205 5.57 23.90 12.21
CA GLN A 205 7.02 24.05 12.35
C GLN A 205 7.75 22.70 12.20
N ARG A 206 7.26 21.65 12.85
CA ARG A 206 7.81 20.29 12.74
C ARG A 206 7.70 19.73 11.32
N LEU A 207 6.60 20.01 10.62
CA LEU A 207 6.42 19.62 9.23
C LEU A 207 7.47 20.26 8.30
N ARG A 208 7.75 21.55 8.48
CA ARG A 208 8.79 22.28 7.71
C ARG A 208 10.18 21.68 7.93
N GLU A 209 10.52 21.35 9.18
CA GLU A 209 11.79 20.72 9.52
C GLU A 209 11.94 19.34 8.87
N LEU A 210 10.87 18.52 8.88
CA LEU A 210 10.86 17.21 8.23
C LEU A 210 11.04 17.31 6.71
N MET A 211 10.38 18.29 6.05
CA MET A 211 10.52 18.52 4.62
C MET A 211 11.92 19.02 4.24
N ALA A 212 12.50 19.94 5.02
CA ALA A 212 13.86 20.44 4.80
C ALA A 212 14.93 19.33 4.93
N GLN A 213 14.71 18.37 5.82
CA GLN A 213 15.58 17.19 5.93
C GLN A 213 15.46 16.25 4.72
N ALA A 214 14.25 16.11 4.16
CA ALA A 214 14.01 15.26 2.99
C ALA A 214 14.69 15.80 1.73
N THR A 215 14.64 17.12 1.49
CA THR A 215 15.33 17.75 0.35
C THR A 215 16.84 17.61 0.47
N LYS A 216 17.40 17.84 1.67
CA LYS A 216 18.85 17.68 1.91
C LYS A 216 19.34 16.25 1.68
N LYS A 217 18.54 15.23 2.01
CA LYS A 217 18.90 13.82 1.80
C LYS A 217 18.77 13.38 0.34
N SER A 218 17.93 14.04 -0.47
CA SER A 218 17.80 13.75 -1.90
C SER A 218 18.87 14.43 -2.77
N SER A 219 19.56 15.45 -2.24
CA SER A 219 20.62 16.20 -2.93
C SER A 219 22.04 15.74 -2.56
N ALA A 220 22.17 14.70 -1.74
CA ALA A 220 23.43 14.11 -1.30
C ALA A 220 23.52 12.65 -1.77
#